data_AF-A0A9E6DD14-F1
#
_entry.id   AF-A0A9E6DD14-F1
#
_cell.length_a   1.000
_cell.length_b   1.000
_cell.length_c   1.000
_cell.angle_alpha   90.00
_cell.angle_beta   90.00
_cell.angle_gamma   90.00
#
_symmetry.space_group_name_H-M   'P 1'
#
loop_
_entity.id
_entity.type
_entity.pdbx_description
1 polymer ?
#
loop_
_entity_poly.entity_id
_entity_poly.type
_entity_poly.pdbx_seq_one_letter_code
_entity_poly.pdbx_strand_id
1 'polypeptide(L)' 'MGAIHSYKKLGYIEEGVMREAAFKDGEYHDKIVMGILKSEWHNKLIN' A
#
# COMPACT_ATOMS: atom_id res chain seq x y z
N MET A 1 -8.30 8.31 -1.86
CA MET A 1 -8.32 7.07 -2.68
C MET A 1 -7.18 6.97 -3.71
N GLY A 2 -6.55 8.06 -4.15
CA GLY A 2 -5.56 8.03 -5.24
C GLY A 2 -4.31 7.16 -4.98
N ALA A 3 -3.75 7.18 -3.76
CA ALA A 3 -2.53 6.43 -3.46
C ALA A 3 -2.71 4.91 -3.58
N ILE A 4 -3.78 4.34 -2.98
CA ILE A 4 -4.06 2.89 -3.01
C ILE A 4 -4.26 2.41 -4.44
N HIS A 5 -5.03 3.13 -5.26
CA HIS A 5 -5.26 2.74 -6.65
C HIS A 5 -3.96 2.76 -7.48
N SER A 6 -3.12 3.78 -7.30
CA SER A 6 -1.81 3.87 -7.95
C SER A 6 -0.90 2.70 -7.55
N TYR A 7 -0.84 2.37 -6.26
CA TYR A 7 -0.03 1.25 -5.77
C TYR A 7 -0.52 -0.10 -6.33
N LYS A 8 -1.84 -0.34 -6.35
CA LYS A 8 -2.42 -1.54 -6.98
C LYS A 8 -2.07 -1.64 -8.47
N LYS A 9 -2.15 -0.53 -9.21
CA LYS A 9 -1.75 -0.52 -10.64
C LYS A 9 -0.27 -0.88 -10.84
N LEU A 10 0.59 -0.43 -9.92
CA LEU A 10 2.01 -0.76 -9.92
C LEU A 10 2.30 -2.20 -9.47
N GLY A 11 1.31 -2.94 -8.98
CA GLY A 11 1.45 -4.34 -8.58
C GLY A 11 1.71 -4.54 -7.10
N TYR A 12 1.60 -3.49 -6.28
CA TYR A 12 1.63 -3.63 -4.83
C TYR A 12 0.36 -4.31 -4.34
N ILE A 13 0.50 -5.15 -3.33
CA ILE A 13 -0.60 -5.84 -2.64
C ILE A 13 -0.80 -5.28 -1.24
N GLU A 14 -1.97 -5.53 -0.66
CA GLU A 14 -2.26 -5.20 0.73
C GLU A 14 -1.76 -6.32 1.64
N GLU A 15 -0.93 -5.97 2.62
CA GLU A 15 -0.32 -6.92 3.56
C GLU A 15 -0.92 -6.82 4.96
N GLY A 16 -1.66 -5.74 5.25
CA GLY A 16 -2.40 -5.60 6.50
C GLY A 16 -2.89 -4.18 6.76
N VAL A 17 -3.63 -4.04 7.86
CA VAL A 17 -4.15 -2.76 8.35
C VAL A 17 -3.69 -2.55 9.80
N MET A 18 -2.96 -1.48 10.03
CA MET A 18 -2.61 -1.02 11.37
C MET A 18 -3.72 -0.11 11.86
N ARG A 19 -4.48 -0.57 12.86
CA ARG A 19 -5.60 0.19 13.43
C ARG A 19 -5.10 1.37 14.25
N GLU A 20 -5.73 2.53 14.08
CA GLU A 20 -5.45 3.77 14.82
C GLU A 20 -3.96 4.20 14.80
N ALA A 21 -3.25 3.91 13.71
CA ALA A 21 -1.80 4.07 13.59
C ALA A 21 -1.31 5.50 13.26
N ALA A 22 -2.22 6.46 13.07
CA ALA A 22 -1.88 7.88 13.00
C ALA A 22 -2.97 8.73 13.65
N PHE A 23 -2.56 9.70 14.46
CA PHE A 23 -3.44 10.74 14.94
C PHE A 23 -3.32 11.98 14.04
N LYS A 24 -4.41 12.36 13.37
CA LYS A 24 -4.44 13.51 12.46
C LYS A 24 -5.85 14.10 12.42
N ASP A 25 -5.94 15.42 12.32
CA ASP A 25 -7.22 16.15 12.19
C ASP A 25 -8.20 15.85 13.35
N GLY A 26 -7.66 15.55 14.54
CA GLY A 26 -8.42 15.30 15.77
C GLY A 26 -8.90 13.86 15.96
N GLU A 27 -8.57 12.94 15.04
CA GLU A 27 -8.99 11.54 15.12
C GLU A 27 -7.85 10.57 14.81
N TYR A 28 -8.03 9.32 15.24
CA TYR A 28 -7.13 8.22 14.89
C TYR A 28 -7.55 7.61 13.56
N HIS A 29 -6.57 7.37 12.70
CA HIS A 29 -6.74 6.80 11.37
C HIS A 29 -6.00 5.48 11.26
N ASP A 30 -6.60 4.54 10.55
CA ASP A 30 -5.95 3.31 10.16
C ASP A 30 -4.91 3.55 9.07
N LYS A 31 -3.83 2.76 9.08
CA LYS A 31 -2.84 2.72 7.99
C LYS A 31 -2.91 1.38 7.28
N ILE A 32 -3.09 1.43 5.97
CA ILE A 32 -2.96 0.27 5.10
C ILE A 32 -1.47 0.07 4.79
N VAL A 33 -0.95 -1.12 5.07
CA VAL A 33 0.39 -1.53 4.70
C VAL A 33 0.31 -2.20 3.34
N MET A 34 1.07 -1.68 2.39
CA MET A 34 1.16 -2.23 1.04
C MET A 34 2.61 -2.60 0.71
N GLY A 35 2.80 -3.76 0.09
CA GLY A 35 4.11 -4.31 -0.25
C GLY A 35 4.18 -4.78 -1.69
N ILE A 36 5.40 -4.86 -2.22
CA ILE A 36 5.72 -5.58 -3.44
C ILE A 36 7.07 -6.26 -3.24
N LEU A 37 7.18 -7.52 -3.61
CA LEU A 37 8.43 -8.24 -3.53
C LEU A 37 9.37 -7.83 -4.67
N LYS A 38 10.67 -7.93 -4.43
CA LYS A 38 11.69 -7.65 -5.45
C LYS A 38 11.45 -8.47 -6.72
N SER A 39 11.13 -9.76 -6.59
CA SER A 39 10.83 -10.66 -7.71
C SER A 39 9.62 -10.20 -8.53
N GLU A 40 8.55 -9.76 -7.87
CA GLU A 40 7.33 -9.25 -8.52
C GLU A 40 7.59 -7.96 -9.29
N TRP A 41 8.40 -7.06 -8.71
CA TRP A 41 8.84 -5.85 -9.39
C TRP A 41 9.66 -6.16 -10.65
N HIS A 42 10.61 -7.10 -10.58
CA HIS A 42 11.44 -7.46 -11.74
C HIS A 42 10.63 -8.14 -12.84
N ASN A 43 9.67 -9.01 -12.48
CA ASN A 43 8.79 -9.66 -13.45
C ASN A 43 7.87 -8.66 -14.18
N LYS A 44 7.55 -7.50 -13.59
CA LYS A 44 6.78 -6.43 -14.26
C LYS A 44 7.59 -5.63 -15.29
N LEU A 45 8.92 -5.57 -15.19
CA LEU A 45 9.77 -4.81 -16.12
C LEU A 45 10.08 -5.55 -17.43
N ILE A 46 9.71 -6.83 -17.52
CA ILE A 46 10.04 -7.72 -18.65
C ILE A 46 8.81 -7.97 -19.55
N ASN A 47 7.70 -7.25 -19.34
CA ASN A 47 6.52 -7.25 -20.22
C ASN A 47 6.29 -5.89 -20.87
#